data_AF-A0A4T3F3X5-F1
#
_entry.id   AF-A0A4T3F3X5-F1
#
_cell.length_a   1.000
_cell.length_b   1.000
_cell.length_c   1.000
_cell.angle_alpha   90.00
_cell.angle_beta   90.00
_cell.angle_gamma   90.00
#
_symmetry.space_group_name_H-M   'P 1'
#
loop_
_entity.id
_entity.type
_entity.pdbx_description
1 polymer ?
#
loop_
_entity_poly.entity_id
_entity_poly.type
_entity_poly.pdbx_seq_one_letter_code
_entity_poly.pdbx_strand_id
1 'polypeptide(L)'
;MELAKIETFAKTEPADMAGYDMVVAQCLADAAGGNHTAYFDLGVIYSTGSHGAGCDLIEAHKWFNLAASRGHEEAAWCRADISDEMTAREIAEAQRRAREWLAAGTRRAA
;
A
#
# COMPACT_ATOMS: atom_id res chain seq x y z
N MET A 1 -31.08 34.44 -7.29
CA MET A 1 -30.49 33.70 -8.43
C MET A 1 -29.15 33.19 -7.93
N GLU A 2 -29.10 32.01 -7.34
CA GLU A 2 -27.86 31.39 -6.89
C GLU A 2 -27.89 29.93 -7.34
N LEU A 3 -27.07 29.65 -8.34
CA LEU A 3 -26.92 28.34 -8.95
C LEU A 3 -25.95 27.52 -8.09
N ALA A 4 -26.38 26.29 -7.84
CA ALA A 4 -25.66 25.22 -7.19
C ALA A 4 -24.25 25.00 -7.78
N LYS A 5 -23.29 24.70 -6.90
CA LYS A 5 -22.12 23.89 -7.24
C LYS A 5 -22.12 22.69 -6.32
N ILE A 6 -22.51 21.58 -6.91
CA ILE A 6 -22.51 20.23 -6.35
C ILE A 6 -21.22 19.61 -6.87
N GLU A 7 -20.24 19.32 -6.02
CA GLU A 7 -19.24 18.27 -6.29
C GLU A 7 -18.94 17.54 -4.98
N THR A 8 -19.84 16.61 -4.71
CA THR A 8 -19.64 15.30 -4.09
C THR A 8 -18.17 14.82 -4.05
N PHE A 9 -17.58 14.72 -2.85
CA PHE A 9 -16.72 13.59 -2.54
C PHE A 9 -17.30 12.91 -1.30
N ALA A 10 -18.16 11.94 -1.59
CA ALA A 10 -18.82 11.09 -0.62
C ALA A 10 -17.79 10.35 0.24
N LYS A 11 -17.86 10.60 1.55
CA LYS A 11 -18.12 9.58 2.56
C LYS A 11 -17.64 8.18 2.15
N THR A 12 -16.42 7.80 2.56
CA THR A 12 -15.99 6.40 2.58
C THR A 12 -16.86 5.66 3.60
N GLU A 13 -17.91 5.00 3.10
CA GLU A 13 -18.75 4.09 3.86
C GLU A 13 -17.93 2.85 4.28
N PRO A 14 -18.02 2.38 5.54
CA PRO A 14 -17.19 1.30 6.09
C PRO A 14 -17.61 -0.13 5.68
N ALA A 15 -18.12 -0.32 4.46
CA ALA A 15 -18.77 -1.58 4.08
C ALA A 15 -17.87 -2.63 3.38
N ASP A 16 -16.66 -2.26 2.92
CA ASP A 16 -15.75 -3.20 2.23
C ASP A 16 -14.41 -3.42 2.96
N MET A 17 -14.25 -2.87 4.17
CA MET A 17 -13.05 -3.09 4.98
C MET A 17 -12.83 -4.56 5.36
N ALA A 18 -13.88 -5.41 5.36
CA ALA A 18 -13.77 -6.81 5.71
C ALA A 18 -13.05 -7.66 4.63
N GLY A 19 -13.23 -7.34 3.34
CA GLY A 19 -12.52 -8.01 2.25
C GLY A 19 -11.07 -7.54 2.17
N TYR A 20 -10.87 -6.24 2.32
CA TYR A 20 -9.56 -5.58 2.36
C TYR A 20 -8.67 -6.09 3.52
N ASP A 21 -9.19 -6.15 4.75
CA ASP A 21 -8.42 -6.60 5.92
C ASP A 21 -8.00 -8.08 5.79
N MET A 22 -8.85 -8.91 5.16
CA MET A 22 -8.57 -10.33 4.93
C MET A 22 -7.51 -10.56 3.83
N VAL A 23 -7.53 -9.78 2.73
CA VAL A 23 -6.51 -9.85 1.68
C VAL A 23 -5.16 -9.34 2.19
N VAL A 24 -5.18 -8.26 2.98
CA VAL A 24 -3.98 -7.76 3.67
C VAL A 24 -3.44 -8.83 4.62
N ALA A 25 -4.29 -9.44 5.45
CA ALA A 25 -3.87 -10.51 6.36
C ALA A 25 -3.28 -11.73 5.64
N GLN A 26 -3.88 -12.15 4.52
CA GLN A 26 -3.40 -13.28 3.72
C GLN A 26 -2.03 -12.97 3.10
N CYS A 27 -1.88 -11.80 2.46
CA CYS A 27 -0.60 -11.40 1.86
C CYS A 27 0.51 -11.27 2.91
N LEU A 28 0.17 -10.82 4.12
CA LEU A 28 1.11 -10.74 5.22
C LEU A 28 1.53 -12.13 5.73
N ALA A 29 0.62 -13.10 5.74
CA ALA A 29 0.93 -14.49 6.06
C ALA A 29 1.82 -15.14 4.99
N ASP A 30 1.53 -14.91 3.71
CA ASP A 30 2.35 -15.39 2.58
C ASP A 30 3.76 -14.77 2.58
N ALA A 31 3.87 -13.48 2.89
CA ALA A 31 5.15 -12.82 3.04
C ALA A 31 5.98 -13.36 4.23
N ALA A 32 5.33 -13.77 5.32
CA ALA A 32 5.99 -14.47 6.43
C ALA A 32 6.48 -15.87 6.01
N GLY A 33 5.80 -16.51 5.04
CA GLY A 33 6.22 -17.76 4.39
C GLY A 33 7.38 -17.60 3.39
N GLY A 34 7.91 -16.39 3.20
CA GLY A 34 8.99 -16.10 2.25
C GLY A 34 8.52 -15.79 0.83
N ASN A 35 7.21 -15.64 0.61
CA ASN A 35 6.66 -15.23 -0.68
C ASN A 35 6.68 -13.70 -0.81
N HIS A 36 7.76 -13.17 -1.34
CA HIS A 36 7.95 -11.72 -1.52
C HIS A 36 7.00 -11.10 -2.56
N THR A 37 6.38 -11.92 -3.42
CA THR A 37 5.36 -11.48 -4.38
C THR A 37 4.11 -10.95 -3.67
N ALA A 38 3.81 -11.44 -2.47
CA ALA A 38 2.66 -10.95 -1.69
C ALA A 38 2.77 -9.47 -1.32
N TYR A 39 3.99 -8.94 -1.15
CA TYR A 39 4.19 -7.50 -0.96
C TYR A 39 3.97 -6.70 -2.26
N PHE A 40 4.23 -7.29 -3.42
CA PHE A 40 3.93 -6.66 -4.69
C PHE A 40 2.41 -6.56 -4.91
N ASP A 41 1.67 -7.64 -4.68
CA ASP A 41 0.22 -7.67 -4.81
C ASP A 41 -0.47 -6.63 -3.90
N LEU A 42 0.03 -6.48 -2.67
CA LEU A 42 -0.41 -5.41 -1.77
C LEU A 42 -0.18 -4.04 -2.40
N GLY A 43 1.02 -3.76 -2.91
CA GLY A 43 1.33 -2.51 -3.58
C GLY A 43 0.33 -2.19 -4.71
N VAL A 44 -0.02 -3.19 -5.52
CA VAL A 44 -1.00 -3.06 -6.61
C VAL A 44 -2.40 -2.72 -6.08
N ILE A 45 -2.85 -3.39 -5.02
CA ILE A 45 -4.17 -3.13 -4.42
C ILE A 45 -4.28 -1.67 -3.95
N TYR A 46 -3.27 -1.18 -3.23
CA TYR A 46 -3.25 0.20 -2.74
C TYR A 46 -3.08 1.24 -3.85
N SER A 47 -2.31 0.93 -4.89
CA SER A 47 -2.10 1.82 -6.04
C SER A 47 -3.35 1.94 -6.92
N THR A 48 -4.16 0.89 -7.00
CA THR A 48 -5.36 0.86 -7.84
C THR A 48 -6.63 1.22 -7.07
N GLY A 49 -6.59 1.21 -5.73
CA GLY A 49 -7.78 1.32 -4.90
C GLY A 49 -8.75 0.13 -5.08
N SER A 50 -8.20 -1.06 -5.36
CA SER A 50 -9.00 -2.27 -5.57
C SER A 50 -9.54 -2.83 -4.25
N HIS A 51 -10.64 -3.61 -4.30
CA HIS A 51 -11.27 -4.23 -3.11
C HIS A 51 -11.81 -3.23 -2.07
N GLY A 52 -12.24 -2.05 -2.53
CA GLY A 52 -12.78 -1.00 -1.65
C GLY A 52 -11.72 -0.24 -0.85
N ALA A 53 -10.44 -0.52 -1.07
CA ALA A 53 -9.35 0.33 -0.58
C ALA A 53 -9.42 1.68 -1.31
N GLY A 54 -9.34 2.79 -0.58
CA GLY A 54 -9.02 4.07 -1.24
C GLY A 54 -7.64 3.97 -1.89
N CYS A 55 -7.44 4.64 -3.03
CA CYS A 55 -6.10 4.76 -3.59
C CYS A 55 -5.19 5.47 -2.57
N ASP A 56 -4.14 4.78 -2.13
CA ASP A 56 -3.17 5.28 -1.14
C ASP A 56 -1.75 4.97 -1.64
N LEU A 57 -1.14 5.98 -2.27
CA LEU A 57 0.20 5.87 -2.82
C LEU A 57 1.28 5.70 -1.72
N ILE A 58 1.02 6.13 -0.49
CA ILE A 58 1.96 5.96 0.64
C ILE A 58 2.03 4.48 1.02
N GLU A 59 0.89 3.81 1.17
CA GLU A 59 0.86 2.37 1.42
C GLU A 59 1.36 1.58 0.21
N ALA A 60 0.97 1.95 -1.02
CA ALA A 60 1.47 1.30 -2.23
C ALA A 60 3.01 1.34 -2.31
N HIS A 61 3.59 2.52 -2.13
CA HIS A 61 5.05 2.71 -2.14
C HIS A 61 5.73 1.91 -1.04
N LYS A 62 5.17 1.86 0.16
CA LYS A 62 5.70 1.05 1.25
C LYS A 62 5.78 -0.43 0.85
N TRP A 63 4.71 -1.01 0.31
CA TRP A 63 4.67 -2.42 -0.05
C TRP A 63 5.58 -2.76 -1.23
N PHE A 64 5.59 -1.92 -2.27
CA PHE A 64 6.56 -2.07 -3.36
C PHE A 64 8.01 -1.93 -2.89
N ASN A 65 8.30 -1.03 -1.94
CA ASN A 65 9.64 -0.89 -1.37
C ASN A 65 10.09 -2.14 -0.61
N LEU A 66 9.17 -2.83 0.07
CA LEU A 66 9.44 -4.08 0.77
C LEU A 66 9.71 -5.24 -0.21
N ALA A 67 8.90 -5.36 -1.27
CA ALA A 67 9.11 -6.34 -2.33
C ALA A 67 10.43 -6.09 -3.09
N ALA A 68 10.71 -4.83 -3.47
CA ALA A 68 11.93 -4.44 -4.16
C ALA A 68 13.19 -4.70 -3.33
N SER A 69 13.15 -4.45 -2.01
CA SER A 69 14.26 -4.73 -1.10
C SER A 69 14.61 -6.22 -1.01
N ARG A 70 13.73 -7.11 -1.49
CA ARG A 70 13.90 -8.56 -1.53
C ARG A 70 14.22 -9.07 -2.94
N GLY A 71 14.45 -8.18 -3.91
CA GLY A 71 14.83 -8.52 -5.28
C GLY A 71 13.68 -8.59 -6.29
N HIS A 72 12.47 -8.16 -5.93
CA HIS A 72 11.36 -8.10 -6.89
C HIS A 72 11.52 -6.89 -7.84
N GLU A 73 12.04 -7.13 -9.04
CA GLU A 73 12.38 -6.07 -10.00
C GLU A 73 11.16 -5.25 -10.43
N GLU A 74 10.03 -5.90 -10.71
CA GLU A 74 8.78 -5.22 -11.09
C GLU A 74 8.25 -4.31 -9.96
N ALA A 75 8.51 -4.67 -8.70
CA ALA A 75 8.15 -3.81 -7.58
C ALA A 75 9.02 -2.56 -7.52
N ALA A 76 10.29 -2.65 -7.92
CA ALA A 76 11.18 -1.50 -8.00
C ALA A 76 10.70 -0.52 -9.08
N TRP A 77 10.23 -1.04 -10.22
CA TRP A 77 9.61 -0.24 -11.28
C TRP A 77 8.33 0.42 -10.82
N CYS A 78 7.37 -0.33 -10.28
CA CYS A 78 6.10 0.25 -9.79
C CYS A 78 6.33 1.28 -8.67
N ARG A 79 7.29 1.04 -7.77
CA ARG A 79 7.66 2.04 -6.75
C ARG A 79 8.15 3.34 -7.37
N ALA A 80 9.00 3.25 -8.40
CA ALA A 80 9.54 4.43 -9.08
C ALA A 80 8.43 5.19 -9.81
N ASP A 81 7.57 4.46 -10.53
CA ASP A 81 6.42 5.00 -11.28
C ASP A 81 5.49 5.82 -10.37
N ILE A 82 5.01 5.23 -9.27
CA ILE A 82 4.12 5.97 -8.35
C ILE A 82 4.84 7.09 -7.58
N SER A 83 6.18 7.05 -7.48
CA SER A 83 6.95 8.10 -6.79
C SER A 83 6.91 9.42 -7.55
N ASP A 84 6.71 9.41 -8.86
CA ASP A 84 6.55 10.63 -9.67
C ASP A 84 5.26 11.40 -9.31
N GLU A 85 4.25 10.73 -8.76
CA GLU A 85 2.99 11.34 -8.31
C GLU A 85 3.01 11.75 -6.82
N MET A 86 4.07 11.39 -6.09
CA MET A 86 4.19 11.62 -4.65
C MET A 86 5.08 12.82 -4.32
N THR A 87 4.76 13.50 -3.23
CA THR A 87 5.68 14.49 -2.65
C THR A 87 6.83 13.80 -1.89
N ALA A 88 7.95 14.51 -1.75
CA ALA A 88 9.08 14.04 -0.94
C ALA A 88 8.68 13.69 0.52
N ARG A 89 7.67 14.37 1.07
CA ARG A 89 7.14 14.08 2.41
C ARG A 89 6.42 12.74 2.45
N GLU A 90 5.59 12.46 1.47
CA GLU A 90 4.86 11.20 1.35
C GLU A 90 5.80 10.03 1.10
N ILE A 91 6.82 10.21 0.25
CA ILE A 91 7.87 9.21 0.03
C ILE A 91 8.63 8.92 1.34
N ALA A 92 9.01 9.97 2.08
CA ALA A 92 9.71 9.81 3.35
C ALA A 92 8.84 9.07 4.39
N GLU A 93 7.53 9.32 4.38
CA GLU A 93 6.57 8.61 5.23
C GLU A 93 6.43 7.14 4.83
N ALA A 94 6.23 6.83 3.55
CA ALA A 94 6.14 5.46 3.03
C ALA A 94 7.39 4.64 3.39
N GLN A 95 8.58 5.22 3.18
CA GLN A 95 9.85 4.59 3.54
C GLN A 95 10.00 4.39 5.05
N ARG A 96 9.51 5.33 5.87
CA ARG A 96 9.52 5.19 7.33
C ARG A 96 8.64 4.01 7.76
N ARG A 97 7.40 3.95 7.27
CA ARG A 97 6.48 2.84 7.55
C ARG A 97 7.05 1.50 7.09
N ALA A 98 7.74 1.45 5.95
CA ALA A 98 8.41 0.23 5.49
C ALA A 98 9.55 -0.22 6.43
N ARG A 99 10.36 0.72 6.92
CA ARG A 99 11.41 0.42 7.91
C ARG A 99 10.83 -0.06 9.24
N GLU A 100 9.78 0.58 9.71
CA GLU A 100 9.07 0.18 10.92
C GLU A 100 8.46 -1.22 10.78
N TRP A 101 7.89 -1.52 9.61
CA TRP A 101 7.37 -2.85 9.29
C TRP A 101 8.45 -3.94 9.38
N LEU A 102 9.61 -3.72 8.74
CA LEU A 102 10.75 -4.65 8.83
C LEU A 102 11.23 -4.80 10.28
N ALA A 103 11.39 -3.70 11.02
CA ALA A 103 11.82 -3.73 12.40
C ALA A 103 10.84 -4.46 13.33
N ALA A 104 9.53 -4.32 13.09
CA ALA A 104 8.50 -5.05 13.83
C ALA A 104 8.47 -6.54 13.47
N GLY A 105 8.67 -6.88 12.19
CA GLY A 105 8.79 -8.27 11.72
C GLY A 105 10.02 -8.98 12.31
N THR A 106 11.16 -8.29 12.40
CA THR A 106 12.37 -8.83 13.04
C THR A 106 12.17 -9.11 14.53
N ARG A 107 11.39 -8.30 15.26
CA ARG A 107 11.07 -8.57 16.68
C ARG A 107 10.09 -9.73 16.87
N ARG A 108 9.27 -10.07 15.87
CA ARG A 108 8.34 -11.20 15.92
C ARG A 108 9.01 -12.55 15.64
N ALA A 109 10.24 -12.55 15.14
CA ALA A 109 11.02 -13.74 14.82
C ALA A 109 12.14 -14.06 15.83
N ALA A 110 12.18 -13.37 16.98
CA ALA A 110 13.19 -13.51 18.03
C ALA A 110 12.64 -14.15 19.31
#